data_AF-I0ILR5-F1
#
_entry.id   AF-I0ILR5-F1
#
_cell.length_a   1.000
_cell.length_b   1.000
_cell.length_c   1.000
_cell.angle_alpha   90.00
_cell.angle_beta   90.00
_cell.angle_gamma   90.00
#
_symmetry.space_group_name_H-M   'P 1'
#
loop_
_entity.id
_entity.type
_entity.pdbx_description
1 polymer ?
#
loop_
_entity_poly.entity_id
_entity_poly.type
_entity_poly.pdbx_seq_one_letter_code
_entity_poly.pdbx_strand_id
1 'polypeptide(L)'
;MDKVRHARDGGFTMMELTVVLFVMALVTSASLIGYRSYIHGANISALSQVIRNVRTASHQYIQINSSYSGLSCPALSASGIWPPSGCNGPSFSLSIPQTSVSVAAGATPYQFSIVILSSYFTDTDFEAICNQFQAQATQCSPSSGTLTLVF
;
A
#
# COMPACT_ATOMS: atom_id res chain seq x y z
N MET A 1 -51.81 -0.91 50.71
CA MET A 1 -52.49 -0.60 49.45
C MET A 1 -51.41 -0.36 48.40
N ASP A 2 -50.94 -1.43 47.76
CA ASP A 2 -49.89 -1.36 46.74
C ASP A 2 -50.50 -1.41 45.35
N LYS A 3 -50.28 -0.33 44.59
CA LYS A 3 -50.80 -0.13 43.24
C LYS A 3 -49.82 -0.74 42.26
N VAL A 4 -50.01 -2.01 41.92
CA VAL A 4 -49.22 -2.73 40.90
C VAL A 4 -49.41 -2.04 39.54
N ARG A 5 -48.39 -1.34 39.06
CA ARG A 5 -48.36 -0.74 37.71
C ARG A 5 -48.06 -1.86 36.71
N HIS A 6 -49.02 -2.21 35.86
CA HIS A 6 -48.75 -3.04 34.69
C HIS A 6 -47.87 -2.28 33.72
N ALA A 7 -46.63 -2.74 33.54
CA ALA A 7 -45.81 -2.36 32.41
C ALA A 7 -46.51 -2.86 31.14
N ARG A 8 -46.79 -1.96 30.20
CA ARG A 8 -47.34 -2.32 28.89
C ARG A 8 -46.24 -3.08 28.15
N ASP A 9 -46.37 -4.39 28.04
CA ASP A 9 -45.64 -5.22 27.07
C ASP A 9 -46.12 -4.85 25.66
N GLY A 10 -45.48 -3.84 25.08
CA GLY A 10 -45.64 -3.46 23.68
C GLY A 10 -44.77 -4.37 22.83
N GLY A 11 -45.35 -5.42 22.24
CA GLY A 11 -44.67 -6.27 21.27
C GLY A 11 -44.30 -5.50 20.01
N PHE A 12 -43.09 -5.74 19.51
CA PHE A 12 -42.60 -5.19 18.25
C PHE A 12 -43.57 -5.52 17.12
N THR A 13 -44.09 -4.51 16.43
CA THR A 13 -44.97 -4.74 15.29
C THR A 13 -44.15 -5.18 14.07
N MET A 14 -44.69 -6.09 13.25
CA MET A 14 -44.05 -6.51 11.99
C MET A 14 -43.69 -5.31 11.09
N MET A 15 -44.52 -4.26 11.12
CA MET A 15 -44.30 -3.04 10.34
C MET A 15 -43.07 -2.27 10.83
N GLU A 16 -42.88 -2.15 12.14
CA GLU A 16 -41.73 -1.46 12.72
C GLU A 16 -40.40 -2.13 12.34
N LEU A 17 -40.38 -3.47 12.33
CA LEU A 17 -39.20 -4.22 11.91
C LEU A 17 -38.85 -3.97 10.43
N THR A 18 -39.86 -3.88 9.55
CA THR A 18 -39.61 -3.57 8.13
C THR A 18 -39.04 -2.17 7.91
N VAL A 19 -39.49 -1.18 8.69
CA VAL A 19 -38.97 0.19 8.61
C VAL A 19 -37.52 0.25 9.09
N VAL A 20 -37.19 -0.44 10.19
CA VAL A 20 -35.80 -0.52 10.69
C VAL A 20 -34.88 -1.17 9.66
N LEU A 21 -35.30 -2.28 9.06
CA LEU A 21 -34.51 -2.94 8.01
C LEU A 21 -34.33 -2.06 6.78
N PHE A 22 -35.36 -1.31 6.38
CA PHE A 22 -35.27 -0.38 5.26
C PHE A 22 -34.27 0.75 5.54
N VAL A 23 -34.32 1.35 6.74
CA VAL A 23 -33.36 2.39 7.15
C VAL A 23 -31.93 1.82 7.23
N MET A 24 -31.75 0.62 7.79
CA MET A 24 -30.45 -0.05 7.84
C MET A 24 -29.90 -0.33 6.44
N ALA A 25 -30.74 -0.74 5.48
CA ALA A 25 -30.33 -0.96 4.10
C ALA A 25 -29.82 0.34 3.43
N LEU A 26 -30.49 1.46 3.67
CA LEU A 26 -30.07 2.77 3.15
C LEU A 26 -28.75 3.26 3.77
N VAL A 27 -28.60 3.12 5.09
CA VAL A 27 -27.36 3.52 5.78
C VAL A 27 -26.17 2.64 5.34
N THR A 28 -26.39 1.33 5.20
CA THR A 28 -25.34 0.40 4.78
C THR A 28 -24.87 0.71 3.35
N SER A 29 -25.80 1.01 2.44
CA SER A 29 -25.44 1.33 1.05
C SER A 29 -24.65 2.64 0.92
N ALA A 30 -24.93 3.66 1.74
CA ALA A 30 -24.14 4.90 1.76
C ALA A 30 -22.71 4.70 2.30
N SER A 31 -22.50 3.76 3.23
CA SER A 31 -21.20 3.55 3.89
C SER A 31 -20.09 2.97 2.99
N LEU A 32 -20.45 2.32 1.87
CA LEU A 32 -19.50 1.63 0.98
C LEU A 32 -18.55 2.57 0.23
N ILE A 33 -18.96 3.80 -0.06
CA ILE A 33 -18.17 4.73 -0.88
C ILE A 33 -16.90 5.17 -0.14
N GLY A 34 -16.99 5.46 1.15
CA GLY A 34 -15.84 5.91 1.94
C GLY A 34 -14.75 4.84 2.12
N TYR A 35 -15.15 3.57 2.17
CA TYR A 35 -14.24 2.45 2.41
C TYR A 35 -13.20 2.28 1.30
N ARG A 36 -13.59 2.49 0.04
CA ARG A 36 -12.68 2.35 -1.11
C ARG A 36 -11.58 3.41 -1.11
N SER A 37 -11.94 4.66 -0.81
CA SER A 37 -10.96 5.75 -0.73
C SER A 37 -9.98 5.54 0.43
N TYR A 38 -10.47 5.05 1.58
CA TYR A 38 -9.63 4.72 2.73
C TYR A 38 -8.59 3.63 2.40
N ILE A 39 -9.02 2.51 1.81
CA ILE A 39 -8.09 1.44 1.41
C ILE A 39 -7.07 1.94 0.39
N HIS A 40 -7.52 2.74 -0.58
CA HIS A 40 -6.64 3.27 -1.60
C HIS A 40 -5.54 4.16 -1.00
N GLY A 41 -5.90 5.08 -0.10
CA GLY A 41 -4.91 5.89 0.64
C GLY A 41 -3.97 5.06 1.52
N ALA A 42 -4.48 4.00 2.16
CA ALA A 42 -3.66 3.07 2.93
C ALA A 42 -2.64 2.34 2.04
N ASN A 43 -3.03 1.94 0.83
CA ASN A 43 -2.15 1.28 -0.13
C ASN A 43 -1.06 2.22 -0.67
N ILE A 44 -1.37 3.49 -0.93
CA ILE A 44 -0.36 4.49 -1.32
C ILE A 44 0.66 4.67 -0.18
N SER A 45 0.18 4.83 1.06
CA SER A 45 1.07 4.95 2.23
C SER A 45 1.96 3.72 2.42
N ALA A 46 1.38 2.52 2.27
CA ALA A 46 2.13 1.26 2.32
C ALA A 46 3.19 1.18 1.22
N LEU A 47 2.86 1.59 -0.01
CA LEU A 47 3.82 1.63 -1.12
C LEU A 47 4.96 2.61 -0.83
N SER A 48 4.66 3.82 -0.34
CA SER A 48 5.68 4.78 0.06
C SER A 48 6.59 4.25 1.18
N GLN A 49 6.05 3.51 2.14
CA GLN A 49 6.86 2.87 3.18
C GLN A 49 7.79 1.79 2.59
N VAL A 50 7.28 0.99 1.65
CA VAL A 50 8.09 -0.01 0.94
C VAL A 50 9.24 0.66 0.18
N ILE A 51 8.97 1.73 -0.57
CA ILE A 51 10.01 2.47 -1.30
C ILE A 51 11.11 2.96 -0.34
N ARG A 52 10.72 3.51 0.83
CA ARG A 52 11.68 3.94 1.86
C ARG A 52 12.52 2.78 2.38
N ASN A 53 11.88 1.66 2.71
CA ASN A 53 12.57 0.48 3.21
C ASN A 53 13.56 -0.08 2.18
N VAL A 54 13.13 -0.20 0.91
CA VAL A 54 13.98 -0.66 -0.19
C VAL A 54 15.16 0.28 -0.39
N ARG A 55 14.92 1.60 -0.39
CA ARG A 55 15.99 2.60 -0.48
C ARG A 55 17.01 2.45 0.66
N THR A 56 16.55 2.34 1.90
CA THR A 56 17.44 2.16 3.06
C THR A 56 18.23 0.85 2.93
N ALA A 57 17.59 -0.24 2.51
CA ALA A 57 18.24 -1.53 2.29
C ALA A 57 19.31 -1.44 1.18
N SER A 58 19.02 -0.75 0.08
CA SER A 58 20.00 -0.47 -0.97
C SER A 58 21.19 0.32 -0.42
N HIS A 59 20.94 1.38 0.35
CA HIS A 59 22.02 2.16 0.97
C HIS A 59 22.84 1.34 1.99
N GLN A 60 22.27 0.33 2.64
CA GLN A 60 23.05 -0.59 3.46
C GLN A 60 23.88 -1.56 2.60
N TYR A 61 23.35 -1.98 1.45
CA TYR A 61 24.05 -2.86 0.51
C TYR A 61 25.35 -2.24 0.01
N ILE A 62 25.35 -0.94 -0.31
CA ILE A 62 26.56 -0.25 -0.75
C ILE A 62 27.62 -0.14 0.36
N GLN A 63 27.21 -0.06 1.63
CA GLN A 63 28.16 -0.03 2.75
C GLN A 63 28.94 -1.35 2.89
N ILE A 64 28.35 -2.46 2.46
CA ILE A 64 28.98 -3.79 2.51
C ILE A 64 29.75 -4.08 1.21
N ASN A 65 29.14 -3.80 0.05
CA ASN A 65 29.66 -4.21 -1.26
C ASN A 65 30.44 -3.10 -2.00
N SER A 66 30.52 -1.90 -1.42
CA SER A 66 31.15 -0.71 -2.00
C SER A 66 30.58 -0.24 -3.35
N SER A 67 29.55 -0.89 -3.87
CA SER A 67 28.84 -0.56 -5.11
C SER A 67 27.43 -1.15 -5.10
N TYR A 68 26.55 -0.64 -5.97
CA TYR A 68 25.24 -1.27 -6.22
C TYR A 68 25.29 -2.41 -7.24
N SER A 69 26.48 -2.87 -7.64
CA SER A 69 26.61 -3.97 -8.60
C SER A 69 25.94 -5.24 -8.06
N GLY A 70 25.10 -5.87 -8.89
CA GLY A 70 24.31 -7.05 -8.50
C GLY A 70 23.14 -6.78 -7.54
N LEU A 71 22.84 -5.51 -7.23
CA LEU A 71 21.72 -5.14 -6.38
C LEU A 71 20.41 -5.70 -6.96
N SER A 72 19.73 -6.49 -6.15
CA SER A 72 18.44 -7.12 -6.44
C SER A 72 17.80 -7.56 -5.11
N CYS A 73 16.50 -7.90 -5.10
CA CYS A 73 15.87 -8.42 -3.89
C CYS A 73 16.61 -9.65 -3.33
N PRO A 74 16.95 -10.68 -4.15
CA PRO A 74 17.72 -11.83 -3.67
C PRO A 74 19.09 -11.45 -3.10
N ALA A 75 19.80 -10.48 -3.69
CA ALA A 75 21.09 -10.02 -3.17
C ALA A 75 20.96 -9.31 -1.81
N LEU A 76 19.90 -8.51 -1.61
CA LEU A 76 19.58 -7.89 -0.32
C LEU A 76 19.22 -8.94 0.74
N SER A 77 18.51 -10.00 0.34
CA SER A 77 18.21 -11.11 1.24
C SER A 77 19.44 -11.94 1.59
N ALA A 78 20.30 -12.25 0.60
CA ALA A 78 21.52 -13.03 0.79
C ALA A 78 22.55 -12.30 1.67
N SER A 79 22.58 -10.96 1.64
CA SER A 79 23.41 -10.13 2.50
C SER A 79 22.84 -9.93 3.92
N GLY A 80 21.66 -10.50 4.22
CA GLY A 80 21.01 -10.38 5.52
C GLY A 80 20.40 -9.00 5.82
N ILE A 81 20.37 -8.09 4.82
CA ILE A 81 19.78 -6.76 4.94
C ILE A 81 18.25 -6.82 4.87
N TRP A 82 17.73 -7.76 4.08
CA TRP A 82 16.30 -7.96 3.86
C TRP A 82 15.85 -9.35 4.33
N PRO A 83 14.63 -9.50 4.90
CA PRO A 83 14.15 -10.81 5.34
C PRO A 83 14.03 -11.80 4.16
N PRO A 84 14.34 -13.09 4.36
CA PRO A 84 14.27 -14.12 3.31
C PRO A 84 12.88 -14.30 2.70
N SER A 85 11.83 -14.13 3.50
CA SER A 85 10.43 -14.19 3.05
C SER A 85 9.96 -12.89 2.38
N GLY A 86 10.81 -11.86 2.35
CA GLY A 86 10.49 -10.54 1.81
C GLY A 86 10.72 -10.41 0.31
N CYS A 87 11.19 -11.47 -0.37
CA CYS A 87 11.41 -11.50 -1.81
C CYS A 87 10.55 -12.57 -2.48
N ASN A 88 10.03 -12.26 -3.65
CA ASN A 88 9.39 -13.19 -4.58
C ASN A 88 10.11 -13.07 -5.93
N GLY A 89 11.14 -13.89 -6.12
CA GLY A 89 12.05 -13.77 -7.26
C GLY A 89 12.80 -12.42 -7.26
N PRO A 90 12.81 -11.65 -8.36
CA PRO A 90 13.50 -10.36 -8.42
C PRO A 90 12.75 -9.23 -7.69
N SER A 91 11.50 -9.46 -7.28
CA SER A 91 10.61 -8.46 -6.68
C SER A 91 10.45 -8.64 -5.17
N PHE A 92 10.07 -7.58 -4.48
CA PHE A 92 9.71 -7.60 -3.08
C PHE A 92 8.31 -8.22 -2.90
N SER A 93 8.14 -9.00 -1.83
CA SER A 93 6.85 -9.54 -1.41
C SER A 93 6.02 -8.45 -0.76
N LEU A 94 4.82 -8.20 -1.29
CA LEU A 94 3.97 -7.07 -0.91
C LEU A 94 2.54 -7.56 -0.66
N SER A 95 1.87 -6.94 0.31
CA SER A 95 0.44 -7.15 0.55
C SER A 95 -0.45 -6.20 -0.27
N ILE A 96 0.13 -5.46 -1.22
CA ILE A 96 -0.57 -4.49 -2.05
C ILE A 96 -1.10 -5.23 -3.29
N PRO A 97 -2.39 -5.11 -3.63
CA PRO A 97 -2.97 -5.84 -4.74
C PRO A 97 -2.30 -5.47 -6.06
N GLN A 98 -2.04 -6.49 -6.89
CA GLN A 98 -1.55 -6.36 -8.27
C GLN A 98 -0.34 -5.43 -8.43
N THR A 99 0.53 -5.39 -7.42
CA THR A 99 1.68 -4.50 -7.38
C THR A 99 2.94 -5.30 -7.13
N SER A 100 3.97 -5.08 -7.95
CA SER A 100 5.32 -5.62 -7.75
C SER A 100 6.33 -4.48 -7.70
N VAL A 101 7.19 -4.51 -6.69
CA VAL A 101 8.33 -3.58 -6.58
C VAL A 101 9.59 -4.39 -6.80
N SER A 102 10.51 -3.89 -7.61
CA SER A 102 11.83 -4.48 -7.82
C SER A 102 12.90 -3.41 -7.75
N VAL A 103 14.12 -3.81 -7.40
CA VAL A 103 15.29 -2.93 -7.38
C VAL A 103 16.35 -3.49 -8.31
N ALA A 104 17.03 -2.60 -9.03
CA ALA A 104 18.13 -2.94 -9.91
C ALA A 104 19.25 -1.91 -9.80
N ALA A 105 20.48 -2.37 -10.01
CA ALA A 105 21.63 -1.49 -10.20
C ALA A 105 21.36 -0.50 -11.34
N GLY A 106 21.74 0.76 -11.17
CA GLY A 106 21.63 1.79 -12.19
C GLY A 106 22.73 1.68 -13.25
N ALA A 107 22.73 2.62 -14.19
CA ALA A 107 23.76 2.70 -15.23
C ALA A 107 25.16 3.01 -14.67
N THR A 108 25.23 3.60 -13.47
CA THR A 108 26.48 3.88 -12.76
C THR A 108 26.57 3.03 -11.49
N PRO A 109 27.79 2.69 -11.01
CA PRO A 109 27.97 1.82 -9.84
C PRO A 109 27.43 2.42 -8.52
N TYR A 110 27.08 3.70 -8.52
CA TYR A 110 26.58 4.47 -7.38
C TYR A 110 25.13 4.93 -7.54
N GLN A 111 24.41 4.41 -8.54
CA GLN A 111 22.99 4.64 -8.70
C GLN A 111 22.22 3.32 -8.64
N PHE A 112 20.97 3.39 -8.23
CA PHE A 112 20.03 2.28 -8.34
C PHE A 112 18.65 2.78 -8.74
N SER A 113 17.88 1.87 -9.33
CA SER A 113 16.50 2.14 -9.72
C SER A 113 15.55 1.26 -8.94
N ILE A 114 14.44 1.84 -8.50
CA ILE A 114 13.28 1.13 -7.98
C ILE A 114 12.21 1.20 -9.07
N VAL A 115 11.79 0.03 -9.55
CA VAL A 115 10.73 -0.11 -10.54
C VAL A 115 9.51 -0.69 -9.86
N ILE A 116 8.39 -0.02 -10.00
CA ILE A 116 7.10 -0.40 -9.44
C ILE A 116 6.19 -0.68 -10.63
N LEU A 117 5.65 -1.88 -10.72
CA LEU A 117 4.65 -2.26 -11.71
C LEU A 117 3.34 -2.48 -10.97
N SER A 118 2.27 -1.83 -11.39
CA SER A 118 0.94 -2.00 -10.79
C SER A 118 -0.18 -1.71 -11.78
N SER A 119 -1.20 -2.57 -11.78
CA SER A 119 -2.48 -2.27 -12.45
C SER A 119 -3.52 -1.63 -11.52
N TYR A 120 -3.17 -1.46 -10.24
CA TYR A 120 -4.06 -0.90 -9.22
C TYR A 120 -3.95 0.62 -9.12
N PHE A 121 -2.74 1.17 -9.26
CA PHE A 121 -2.49 2.61 -9.19
C PHE A 121 -2.66 3.29 -10.54
N THR A 122 -3.09 4.54 -10.50
CA THR A 122 -3.22 5.42 -11.66
C THR A 122 -1.95 6.26 -11.85
N ASP A 123 -1.81 6.89 -13.02
CA ASP A 123 -0.69 7.79 -13.29
C ASP A 123 -0.65 8.97 -12.32
N THR A 124 -1.81 9.45 -11.86
CA THR A 124 -1.93 10.51 -10.85
C THR A 124 -1.41 10.07 -9.48
N ASP A 125 -1.62 8.81 -9.10
CA ASP A 125 -1.09 8.26 -7.84
C ASP A 125 0.43 8.17 -7.90
N PHE A 126 0.97 7.74 -9.04
CA PHE A 126 2.42 7.70 -9.25
C PHE A 126 3.03 9.10 -9.27
N GLU A 127 2.35 10.10 -9.83
CA GLU A 127 2.77 11.49 -9.77
C GLU A 127 2.79 12.02 -8.32
N ALA A 128 1.79 11.68 -7.50
CA ALA A 128 1.79 12.02 -6.08
C ALA A 128 2.98 11.39 -5.33
N ILE A 129 3.32 10.13 -5.64
CA ILE A 129 4.50 9.46 -5.09
C ILE A 129 5.78 10.14 -5.59
N CYS A 130 5.89 10.50 -6.88
CA CYS A 130 7.02 11.26 -7.40
C CYS A 130 7.23 12.57 -6.62
N ASN A 131 6.16 13.33 -6.40
CA ASN A 131 6.22 14.58 -5.63
C ASN A 131 6.68 14.37 -4.19
N GLN A 132 6.41 13.21 -3.60
CA GLN A 132 6.89 12.84 -2.27
C GLN A 132 8.41 12.53 -2.24
N PHE A 133 8.95 11.95 -3.30
CA PHE A 133 10.35 11.51 -3.38
C PHE A 133 11.26 12.41 -4.22
N GLN A 134 10.75 13.49 -4.82
CA GLN A 134 11.50 14.39 -5.70
C GLN A 134 12.76 15.01 -5.07
N ALA A 135 12.78 15.20 -3.74
CA ALA A 135 13.94 15.74 -3.04
C ALA A 135 15.06 14.70 -2.84
N GLN A 136 14.79 13.43 -3.13
CA GLN A 136 15.67 12.30 -2.83
C GLN A 136 16.03 11.51 -4.09
N ALA A 137 15.12 11.42 -5.05
CA ALA A 137 15.32 10.74 -6.32
C ALA A 137 15.92 11.71 -7.35
N THR A 138 16.93 11.26 -8.07
CA THR A 138 17.53 11.98 -9.20
C THR A 138 16.58 12.03 -10.39
N GLN A 139 15.75 10.99 -10.57
CA GLN A 139 14.75 10.92 -11.62
C GLN A 139 13.50 10.19 -11.14
N CYS A 140 12.33 10.71 -11.49
CA CYS A 140 11.05 10.04 -11.32
C CYS A 140 10.31 10.03 -12.65
N SER A 141 9.97 8.86 -13.17
CA SER A 141 9.24 8.71 -14.42
C SER A 141 8.02 7.82 -14.22
N PRO A 142 6.83 8.40 -14.02
CA PRO A 142 5.59 7.65 -14.09
C PRO A 142 5.30 7.30 -15.57
N SER A 143 4.75 6.12 -15.79
CA SER A 143 4.27 5.60 -17.05
C SER A 143 3.05 4.71 -16.76
N SER A 144 2.24 4.40 -17.76
CA SER A 144 0.99 3.66 -17.57
C SER A 144 1.25 2.31 -16.87
N GLY A 145 0.86 2.25 -15.59
CA GLY A 145 1.04 1.08 -14.73
C GLY A 145 2.49 0.80 -14.28
N THR A 146 3.43 1.71 -14.54
CA THR A 146 4.84 1.58 -14.12
C THR A 146 5.39 2.89 -13.55
N LEU A 147 6.02 2.85 -12.38
CA LEU A 147 6.76 3.98 -11.81
C LEU A 147 8.23 3.59 -11.65
N THR A 148 9.11 4.38 -12.27
CA THR A 148 10.56 4.22 -12.12
C THR A 148 11.14 5.39 -11.33
N LEU A 149 11.80 5.07 -10.22
CA LEU A 149 12.53 5.99 -9.35
C LEU A 149 14.02 5.69 -9.44
N VAL A 150 14.85 6.67 -9.76
CA VAL A 150 16.32 6.54 -9.75
C VAL A 150 16.88 7.34 -8.59
N PHE A 151 17.69 6.70 -7.75
CA PHE A 151 18.39 7.30 -6.61
C PHE A 151 19.89 7.36 -6.90
#